data_AF-A0A917FFW5-F1
#
_entry.id   AF-A0A917FFW5-F1
#
_cell.length_a   1.000
_cell.length_b   1.000
_cell.length_c   1.000
_cell.angle_alpha   90.00
_cell.angle_beta   90.00
_cell.angle_gamma   90.00
#
_symmetry.space_group_name_H-M   'P 1'
#
loop_
_entity.id
_entity.type
_entity.pdbx_description
1 polymer ?
#
loop_
_entity_poly.entity_id
_entity_poly.type
_entity_poly.pdbx_seq_one_letter_code
_entity_poly.pdbx_strand_id
1 'polypeptide(L)'
;MELAFLKNKAGKLLAFFALLSMLCGLLALALINAALLSRSTQLLLPTPLVAAEVLFGLTGLAAPRTHRAFAWWGLGIALFIVLFNFVLFGLAWMINPRP
;
A
#
# COMPACT_ATOMS: atom_id res chain seq x y z
N MET A 1 34.53 -13.49 -3.63
CA MET A 1 33.77 -13.30 -2.37
C MET A 1 32.89 -12.06 -2.38
N GLU A 2 33.21 -11.00 -3.14
CA GLU A 2 32.43 -9.75 -3.18
C GLU A 2 30.99 -9.89 -3.70
N LEU A 3 30.76 -10.75 -4.70
CA LEU A 3 29.41 -10.98 -5.27
C LEU A 3 28.41 -11.54 -4.23
N ALA A 4 28.87 -12.38 -3.31
CA ALA A 4 28.03 -12.93 -2.25
C ALA A 4 27.60 -11.85 -1.24
N PHE A 5 28.48 -10.90 -0.96
CA PHE A 5 28.20 -9.76 -0.08
C PHE A 5 27.17 -8.80 -0.68
N LEU A 6 27.31 -8.48 -1.99
CA LEU A 6 26.35 -7.64 -2.71
C LEU A 6 24.97 -8.30 -2.78
N LYS A 7 24.91 -9.60 -3.05
CA LYS A 7 23.66 -10.37 -3.05
C LYS A 7 22.95 -10.32 -1.69
N ASN A 8 23.71 -10.43 -0.60
CA ASN A 8 23.15 -10.40 0.75
C ASN A 8 22.65 -8.99 1.13
N LYS A 9 23.39 -7.93 0.76
CA LYS A 9 22.94 -6.53 0.94
C LYS A 9 21.67 -6.23 0.14
N ALA A 10 21.61 -6.63 -1.13
CA ALA A 10 20.43 -6.43 -1.97
C ALA A 10 19.21 -7.15 -1.40
N GLY A 11 19.36 -8.40 -0.93
CA GLY A 11 18.28 -9.14 -0.30
C GLY A 11 17.70 -8.46 0.96
N LYS A 12 18.57 -7.86 1.79
CA LYS A 12 18.14 -7.09 2.96
C LYS A 12 17.40 -5.80 2.58
N LEU A 13 17.87 -5.08 1.57
CA LEU A 13 17.20 -3.87 1.06
C LEU A 13 15.81 -4.20 0.50
N LEU A 14 15.68 -5.27 -0.28
CA LEU A 14 14.39 -5.70 -0.82
C LEU A 14 13.41 -6.12 0.30
N ALA A 15 13.91 -6.79 1.34
CA ALA A 15 13.10 -7.11 2.52
C ALA A 15 12.64 -5.86 3.27
N PHE A 16 13.48 -4.81 3.34
CA PHE A 16 13.11 -3.53 3.92
C PHE A 16 12.01 -2.84 3.10
N PHE A 17 12.09 -2.84 1.76
CA PHE A 17 11.02 -2.32 0.92
C PHE A 17 9.72 -3.10 1.07
N ALA A 18 9.77 -4.44 1.18
CA ALA A 18 8.59 -5.25 1.45
C ALA A 18 7.89 -4.86 2.77
N LEU A 19 8.67 -4.60 3.82
CA LEU A 19 8.15 -4.11 5.11
C LEU A 19 7.61 -2.69 4.99
N LEU A 20 8.31 -1.79 4.29
CA LEU A 20 7.90 -0.41 4.11
C LEU A 20 6.58 -0.30 3.34
N SER A 21 6.40 -1.16 2.32
CA SER A 21 5.12 -1.29 1.61
C SER A 21 3.97 -1.59 2.55
N MET A 22 4.12 -2.62 3.39
CA MET A 22 3.09 -3.01 4.37
C MET A 22 2.80 -1.87 5.37
N LEU A 23 3.83 -1.19 5.88
CA LEU A 23 3.64 -0.08 6.82
C LEU A 23 2.94 1.12 6.18
N CYS A 24 3.31 1.49 4.95
CA CYS A 24 2.63 2.54 4.20
C CYS A 24 1.16 2.19 3.97
N GLY A 25 0.85 0.94 3.63
CA GLY A 25 -0.52 0.47 3.46
C GLY A 25 -1.34 0.54 4.75
N LEU A 26 -0.79 0.07 5.86
CA LEU A 26 -1.45 0.18 7.16
C LEU A 26 -1.70 1.64 7.56
N LEU A 27 -0.76 2.54 7.28
CA LEU A 27 -0.92 3.96 7.57
C LEU A 27 -1.94 4.61 6.64
N ALA A 28 -1.96 4.26 5.35
CA ALA A 28 -2.98 4.70 4.40
C ALA A 28 -4.38 4.27 4.85
N LEU A 29 -4.52 3.01 5.25
CA LEU A 29 -5.78 2.46 5.75
C LEU A 29 -6.23 3.17 7.03
N ALA A 30 -5.32 3.43 7.97
CA ALA A 30 -5.62 4.17 9.19
C ALA A 30 -6.08 5.61 8.87
N LEU A 31 -5.42 6.30 7.93
CA LEU A 31 -5.79 7.64 7.51
C LEU A 31 -7.18 7.68 6.84
N ILE A 32 -7.51 6.72 5.98
CA ILE A 32 -8.83 6.62 5.36
C ILE A 32 -9.92 6.42 6.42
N ASN A 33 -9.69 5.54 7.40
CA ASN A 33 -10.64 5.35 8.51
C ASN A 33 -10.80 6.63 9.34
N ALA A 34 -9.70 7.32 9.65
CA ALA A 34 -9.75 8.62 10.34
C ALA A 34 -10.48 9.69 9.50
N ALA A 35 -10.31 9.67 8.18
CA ALA A 35 -11.00 10.57 7.25
C ALA A 35 -12.51 10.37 7.31
N LEU A 36 -12.97 9.11 7.28
CA LEU A 36 -14.38 8.74 7.35
C LEU A 36 -15.00 9.14 8.69
N LEU A 37 -14.28 8.93 9.80
CA LEU A 37 -14.74 9.32 11.14
C LEU A 37 -14.83 10.83 11.31
N SER A 38 -13.81 11.56 10.84
CA SER A 38 -13.74 13.03 10.92
C SER A 38 -14.54 13.75 9.84
N ARG A 39 -15.09 13.01 8.87
CA ARG A 39 -15.72 13.55 7.65
C ARG A 39 -14.79 14.49 6.87
N SER A 40 -13.47 14.26 6.96
CA SER A 40 -12.46 15.04 6.26
C SER A 40 -12.23 14.48 4.86
N THR A 41 -12.50 15.28 3.84
CA THR A 41 -12.29 14.90 2.44
C THR A 41 -10.81 14.85 2.04
N GLN A 42 -9.95 15.61 2.73
CA GLN A 42 -8.51 15.69 2.42
C GLN A 42 -7.76 14.38 2.73
N LEU A 43 -8.22 13.63 3.73
CA LEU A 43 -7.59 12.39 4.18
C LEU A 43 -8.18 11.14 3.49
N LEU A 44 -9.24 11.30 2.70
CA LEU A 44 -9.98 10.20 2.09
C LEU A 44 -9.18 9.48 0.99
N LEU A 45 -8.23 10.19 0.36
CA LEU A 45 -7.37 9.70 -0.71
C LEU A 45 -5.91 10.06 -0.42
N PRO A 46 -5.20 9.28 0.43
CA PRO A 46 -3.77 9.46 0.67
C PRO A 46 -2.94 8.94 -0.54
N THR A 47 -3.17 9.52 -1.72
CA THR A 47 -2.58 9.14 -3.00
C THR A 47 -1.05 9.00 -3.00
N PRO A 48 -0.24 9.90 -2.41
CA PRO A 48 1.21 9.71 -2.40
C PRO A 48 1.63 8.48 -1.58
N LEU A 49 0.86 8.17 -0.54
CA LEU A 49 1.15 7.06 0.36
C LEU A 49 0.82 5.71 -0.28
N VAL A 50 -0.33 5.62 -0.95
CA VAL A 50 -0.74 4.44 -1.72
C VAL A 50 0.21 4.21 -2.90
N ALA A 51 0.67 5.28 -3.57
CA ALA A 51 1.66 5.17 -4.64
C ALA A 51 3.00 4.60 -4.12
N ALA A 52 3.48 5.11 -2.98
CA ALA A 52 4.69 4.61 -2.33
C ALA A 52 4.55 3.14 -1.90
N GLU A 53 3.41 2.79 -1.29
CA GLU A 53 3.05 1.41 -0.92
C GLU A 53 3.15 0.46 -2.12
N VAL A 54 2.57 0.81 -3.27
CA VAL A 54 2.59 -0.02 -4.48
C VAL A 54 4.01 -0.15 -5.03
N LEU A 55 4.77 0.95 -5.12
CA LEU A 55 6.15 0.90 -5.61
C LEU A 55 7.04 0.03 -4.71
N PHE A 56 6.93 0.19 -3.39
CA PHE A 56 7.65 -0.64 -2.43
C PHE A 56 7.18 -2.10 -2.43
N GLY A 57 5.90 -2.35 -2.69
CA GLY A 57 5.32 -3.68 -2.77
C GLY A 57 5.85 -4.43 -3.99
N LEU A 58 5.81 -3.80 -5.17
CA LEU A 58 6.32 -4.37 -6.41
C LEU A 58 7.83 -4.65 -6.34
N THR A 59 8.61 -3.73 -5.79
CA THR A 59 10.06 -3.93 -5.57
C THR A 59 10.31 -5.00 -4.50
N GLY A 60 9.52 -5.03 -3.44
CA GLY A 60 9.57 -6.01 -2.35
C GLY A 60 9.20 -7.44 -2.75
N LEU A 61 8.47 -7.65 -3.85
CA LEU A 61 8.18 -8.99 -4.37
C LEU A 61 9.45 -9.75 -4.78
N ALA A 62 10.50 -9.02 -5.17
CA ALA A 62 11.81 -9.61 -5.48
C ALA A 62 12.59 -10.03 -4.22
N ALA A 63 12.12 -9.71 -3.01
CA ALA A 63 12.77 -10.06 -1.76
C ALA A 63 12.90 -11.59 -1.55
N PRO A 64 13.76 -12.03 -0.62
CA PRO A 64 13.84 -13.43 -0.21
C PRO A 64 12.47 -13.96 0.25
N ARG A 65 12.23 -15.26 0.02
CA ARG A 65 10.92 -15.91 0.22
C ARG A 65 10.31 -15.67 1.61
N THR A 66 11.15 -15.52 2.63
CA THR A 66 10.77 -15.22 4.02
C THR A 66 10.09 -13.86 4.21
N HIS A 67 10.42 -12.86 3.37
CA HIS A 67 9.92 -11.48 3.50
C HIS A 67 8.90 -11.10 2.43
N ARG A 68 8.70 -11.94 1.40
CA ARG A 68 7.71 -11.70 0.33
C ARG A 68 6.29 -11.57 0.86
N ALA A 69 5.97 -12.18 2.00
CA ALA A 69 4.66 -12.05 2.63
C ALA A 69 4.31 -10.59 2.91
N PHE A 70 5.26 -9.76 3.36
CA PHE A 70 5.01 -8.33 3.62
C PHE A 70 4.70 -7.55 2.35
N ALA A 71 5.38 -7.85 1.24
CA ALA A 71 5.08 -7.26 -0.06
C ALA A 71 3.69 -7.64 -0.58
N TRP A 72 3.28 -8.90 -0.38
CA TRP A 72 1.92 -9.35 -0.71
C TRP A 72 0.85 -8.69 0.15
N TRP A 73 1.11 -8.52 1.45
CA TRP A 73 0.22 -7.79 2.34
C TRP A 73 0.09 -6.32 1.95
N GLY A 74 1.19 -5.63 1.66
CA GLY A 74 1.17 -4.26 1.14
C GLY A 74 0.36 -4.15 -0.15
N LEU A 75 0.64 -4.98 -1.15
CA LEU A 75 -0.16 -4.97 -2.40
C LEU A 75 -1.64 -5.32 -2.17
N GLY A 76 -1.93 -6.22 -1.24
CA GLY A 76 -3.29 -6.58 -0.85
C GLY A 76 -4.04 -5.41 -0.21
N ILE A 77 -3.38 -4.63 0.65
CA ILE A 77 -3.95 -3.43 1.27
C ILE A 77 -4.20 -2.35 0.20
N ALA A 78 -3.23 -2.09 -0.67
CA ALA A 78 -3.40 -1.17 -1.79
C ALA A 78 -4.61 -1.55 -2.68
N LEU A 79 -4.72 -2.82 -3.05
CA LEU A 79 -5.84 -3.34 -3.83
C LEU A 79 -7.18 -3.16 -3.10
N PHE A 80 -7.20 -3.47 -1.80
CA PHE A 80 -8.38 -3.27 -0.97
C PHE A 80 -8.79 -1.79 -0.94
N ILE A 81 -7.85 -0.86 -0.76
CA ILE A 81 -8.12 0.59 -0.75
C ILE A 81 -8.74 1.04 -2.07
N VAL A 82 -8.22 0.57 -3.21
CA VAL A 82 -8.76 0.89 -4.54
C VAL A 82 -10.19 0.36 -4.69
N LEU A 83 -10.42 -0.91 -4.34
CA LEU A 83 -11.74 -1.53 -4.43
C LEU A 83 -12.75 -0.87 -3.48
N PHE A 84 -12.33 -0.56 -2.26
CA PHE A 84 -13.13 0.17 -1.28
C PHE A 84 -13.57 1.53 -1.81
N ASN A 85 -12.62 2.32 -2.34
CA ASN A 85 -12.94 3.62 -2.93
C ASN A 85 -13.87 3.47 -4.14
N PHE A 86 -13.61 2.51 -5.02
CA PHE A 86 -14.46 2.24 -6.18
C PHE A 86 -15.91 1.95 -5.77
N VAL A 87 -16.12 1.10 -4.75
CA VAL A 87 -17.45 0.81 -4.20
C VAL A 87 -18.08 2.06 -3.57
N LEU A 88 -17.31 2.83 -2.80
CA LEU A 88 -17.80 4.04 -2.15
C LEU A 88 -18.25 5.10 -3.17
N PHE A 89 -17.45 5.35 -4.20
CA PHE A 89 -17.81 6.22 -5.32
C PHE A 89 -19.02 5.67 -6.10
N GLY A 90 -19.06 4.37 -6.39
CA GLY A 90 -20.19 3.75 -7.09
C GLY A 90 -21.51 3.89 -6.32
N LEU A 91 -21.49 3.64 -5.02
CA LEU A 91 -22.66 3.82 -4.15
C LEU A 91 -23.07 5.29 -4.04
N ALA A 92 -22.12 6.20 -3.93
CA ALA A 92 -22.40 7.64 -3.91
C ALA A 92 -23.10 8.08 -5.21
N TRP A 93 -22.63 7.58 -6.36
CA TRP A 93 -23.22 7.85 -7.67
C TRP A 93 -24.65 7.30 -7.77
N MET A 94 -24.92 6.12 -7.21
CA MET A 94 -26.28 5.53 -7.20
C MET A 94 -27.28 6.37 -6.40
N ILE A 95 -26.84 7.04 -5.33
CA ILE A 95 -27.71 7.85 -4.46
C ILE A 95 -27.92 9.26 -5.03
N ASN A 96 -26.86 9.91 -5.51
CA ASN A 96 -26.93 11.23 -6.11
C ASN A 96 -26.07 11.28 -7.39
N PRO A 97 -26.66 10.99 -8.56
CA PRO A 97 -25.91 10.92 -9.81
C PRO A 97 -25.50 12.27 -10.41
N ARG A 98 -25.53 13.35 -9.62
CA ARG A 98 -25.08 14.68 -10.06
C ARG A 98 -23.72 15.00 -9.43
N PRO A 99 -22.73 15.44 -10.25
CA PRO A 99 -21.40 15.80 -9.78
C PRO A 99 -21.43 17.01 -8.84
#